data_AF-A0A7K1TCM0-F1
#
_entry.id   AF-A0A7K1TCM0-F1
#
_cell.length_a   1.000
_cell.length_b   1.000
_cell.length_c   1.000
_cell.angle_alpha   90.00
_cell.angle_beta   90.00
_cell.angle_gamma   90.00
#
_symmetry.space_group_name_H-M   'P 1'
#
loop_
_entity.id
_entity.type
_entity.pdbx_description
1 polymer ?
#
loop_
_entity_poly.entity_id
_entity_poly.type
_entity_poly.pdbx_seq_one_letter_code
_entity_poly.pdbx_strand_id
1 'polypeptide(L)'
;MLNRIFCRNLSSWSLVGWLLLAAPTASYAQTPLGQPSLDESKVQIWCATARYVYDDAGRPQLKRTLRCEGGNLAALATSLRTDSLRIYSLLYAPIEGKGRIYKGLKDNPARLQALTKAIISKLRASPARQHDPARLAGLQALEKKLTDYVQTGLPPGDPTPAPEAEATPNNLAGPAEAAEASGAASPTPLAAAAAPESLLNRLFAPLALIFSILSLVLYGLLRLSLGRELKQLRRATSSELTAAQRRQVEELVAQRVAEVLRAASPSAPE
;
A
#
# COMPACT_ATOMS: atom_id res chain seq x y z
N MET A 1 59.22 42.38 -11.87
CA MET A 1 57.75 42.60 -11.90
C MET A 1 57.13 41.59 -12.86
N LEU A 2 56.05 40.95 -12.40
CA LEU A 2 55.05 40.15 -13.12
C LEU A 2 55.55 39.02 -14.04
N ASN A 3 55.69 37.79 -13.50
CA ASN A 3 55.17 36.60 -14.19
C ASN A 3 55.19 35.31 -13.35
N ARG A 4 54.47 35.24 -12.22
CA ARG A 4 54.28 33.97 -11.48
C ARG A 4 52.98 33.91 -10.65
N ILE A 5 51.82 34.20 -11.25
CA ILE A 5 50.53 33.97 -10.56
C ILE A 5 49.44 33.63 -11.58
N PHE A 6 49.54 32.53 -12.33
CA PHE A 6 48.37 32.03 -13.08
C PHE A 6 48.56 30.60 -13.59
N CYS A 7 48.70 29.61 -12.69
CA CYS A 7 48.52 28.19 -13.05
C CYS A 7 48.46 27.31 -11.80
N ARG A 8 47.48 27.55 -10.92
CA ARG A 8 47.28 26.70 -9.74
C ARG A 8 45.83 26.70 -9.28
N ASN A 9 44.87 26.43 -10.17
CA ASN A 9 43.49 26.16 -9.73
C ASN A 9 42.54 25.53 -10.78
N LEU A 10 43.02 24.60 -11.62
CA LEU A 10 42.15 23.96 -12.64
C LEU A 10 42.08 22.43 -12.58
N SER A 11 42.48 21.80 -11.47
CA SER A 11 42.56 20.33 -11.37
C SER A 11 41.69 19.69 -10.28
N SER A 12 40.81 20.45 -9.59
CA SER A 12 39.96 19.91 -8.51
C SER A 12 38.46 19.86 -8.83
N TRP A 13 38.03 20.13 -10.07
CA TRP A 13 36.61 20.09 -10.46
C TRP A 13 36.20 18.86 -11.27
N SER A 14 37.12 17.99 -11.68
CA SER A 14 36.78 16.79 -12.46
C SER A 14 36.38 15.56 -11.63
N LEU A 15 36.58 15.55 -10.31
CA LEU A 15 36.25 14.38 -9.46
C LEU A 15 34.85 14.41 -8.83
N VAL A 16 34.12 15.53 -8.88
CA VAL A 16 32.73 15.62 -8.36
C VAL A 16 31.70 15.20 -9.43
N GLY A 17 32.05 15.26 -10.71
CA GLY A 17 31.16 14.87 -11.82
C GLY A 17 30.91 13.36 -11.92
N TRP A 18 31.85 12.53 -11.48
CA TRP A 18 31.75 11.07 -11.62
C TRP A 18 31.06 10.35 -10.45
N LEU A 19 30.84 11.03 -9.31
CA LEU A 19 30.16 10.41 -8.17
C LEU A 19 28.62 10.58 -8.19
N LEU A 20 28.07 11.36 -9.12
CA LEU A 20 26.62 11.56 -9.29
C LEU A 20 25.97 10.55 -10.26
N LEU A 21 26.74 9.70 -10.94
CA LEU A 21 26.21 8.66 -11.83
C LEU A 21 25.94 7.31 -11.14
N ALA A 22 26.17 7.21 -9.83
CA ALA A 22 25.89 5.99 -9.04
C ALA A 22 24.81 6.19 -7.98
N ALA A 23 23.91 7.16 -8.16
CA ALA A 23 22.67 7.16 -7.40
C ALA A 23 21.81 5.98 -7.92
N PRO A 24 21.46 4.99 -7.09
CA PRO A 24 20.49 3.99 -7.48
C PRO A 24 19.20 4.75 -7.79
N THR A 25 18.84 4.81 -9.07
CA THR A 25 17.49 5.15 -9.47
C THR A 25 16.60 4.14 -8.75
N ALA A 26 15.92 4.61 -7.71
CA ALA A 26 14.79 3.90 -7.15
C ALA A 26 13.79 3.79 -8.30
N SER A 27 13.86 2.67 -9.02
CA SER A 27 12.86 2.27 -9.99
C SER A 27 11.57 2.05 -9.21
N TYR A 28 10.83 3.13 -8.98
CA TYR A 28 9.40 3.02 -8.79
C TYR A 28 8.88 2.43 -10.09
N ALA A 29 8.63 1.12 -10.06
CA ALA A 29 7.96 0.41 -11.12
C ALA A 29 6.66 1.15 -11.41
N GLN A 30 6.63 1.91 -12.50
CA GLN A 30 5.39 2.39 -13.08
C GLN A 30 4.62 1.14 -13.46
N THR A 31 3.65 0.75 -12.64
CA THR A 31 2.68 -0.25 -13.05
C THR A 31 2.01 0.26 -14.33
N PRO A 32 1.78 -0.61 -15.33
CA PRO A 32 1.04 -0.24 -16.52
C PRO A 32 -0.25 0.48 -16.14
N LEU A 33 -0.56 1.59 -16.80
CA LEU A 33 -1.80 2.34 -16.61
C LEU A 33 -2.99 1.37 -16.67
N GLY A 34 -3.68 1.20 -15.55
CA GLY A 34 -4.81 0.28 -15.40
C GLY A 34 -4.56 -0.96 -14.52
N GLN A 35 -3.32 -1.24 -14.11
CA GLN A 35 -3.02 -2.33 -13.15
C GLN A 35 -2.85 -1.76 -11.72
N PRO A 36 -3.52 -2.34 -10.71
CA PRO A 36 -3.37 -1.90 -9.32
C PRO A 36 -1.91 -2.06 -8.87
N SER A 37 -1.43 -1.10 -8.10
CA SER A 37 -0.09 -1.21 -7.51
C SER A 37 -0.03 -2.39 -6.53
N LEU A 38 1.17 -2.92 -6.26
CA LEU A 38 1.34 -4.02 -5.29
C LEU A 38 0.70 -3.68 -3.94
N ASP A 39 0.93 -2.47 -3.44
CA ASP A 39 0.39 -2.03 -2.14
C ASP A 39 -1.12 -1.85 -2.18
N GLU A 40 -1.66 -1.38 -3.30
CA GLU A 40 -3.11 -1.33 -3.53
C GLU A 40 -3.73 -2.73 -3.54
N SER A 41 -3.14 -3.69 -4.24
CA SER A 41 -3.60 -5.07 -4.20
C SER A 41 -3.52 -5.69 -2.81
N LYS A 42 -2.45 -5.41 -2.06
CA LYS A 42 -2.35 -5.84 -0.67
C LYS A 42 -3.45 -5.22 0.19
N VAL A 43 -3.74 -3.93 0.05
CA VAL A 43 -4.84 -3.27 0.78
C VAL A 43 -6.17 -3.94 0.47
N GLN A 44 -6.47 -4.25 -0.80
CA GLN A 44 -7.72 -4.92 -1.18
C GLN A 44 -7.83 -6.32 -0.57
N ILE A 45 -6.76 -7.13 -0.61
CA ILE A 45 -6.72 -8.45 0.01
C ILE A 45 -6.97 -8.34 1.52
N TRP A 46 -6.27 -7.42 2.20
CA TRP A 46 -6.42 -7.23 3.63
C TRP A 46 -7.80 -6.70 4.02
N CYS A 47 -8.40 -5.86 3.19
CA CYS A 47 -9.75 -5.35 3.41
C CYS A 47 -10.82 -6.43 3.27
N ALA A 48 -10.77 -7.23 2.21
CA ALA A 48 -11.68 -8.37 2.06
C ALA A 48 -11.52 -9.35 3.24
N THR A 49 -10.27 -9.59 3.66
CA THR A 49 -9.96 -10.44 4.82
C THR A 49 -10.55 -9.86 6.11
N ALA A 50 -10.35 -8.58 6.39
CA ALA A 50 -10.85 -7.95 7.61
C ALA A 50 -12.38 -7.93 7.64
N ARG A 51 -13.04 -7.60 6.52
CA ARG A 51 -14.50 -7.67 6.38
C ARG A 51 -15.03 -9.07 6.66
N TYR A 52 -14.40 -10.09 6.09
CA TYR A 52 -14.75 -11.49 6.37
C TYR A 52 -14.63 -11.83 7.86
N VAL A 53 -13.51 -11.47 8.51
CA VAL A 53 -13.31 -11.76 9.94
C VAL A 53 -14.35 -11.03 10.80
N TYR A 54 -14.74 -9.82 10.43
CA TYR A 54 -15.79 -9.07 11.13
C TYR A 54 -17.16 -9.71 10.99
N ASP A 55 -17.52 -10.17 9.79
CA ASP A 55 -18.77 -10.92 9.58
C ASP A 55 -18.77 -12.23 10.35
N ASP A 56 -17.67 -12.97 10.22
CA ASP A 56 -17.46 -14.25 10.90
C ASP A 56 -17.59 -14.10 12.43
N ALA A 57 -17.06 -13.02 13.00
CA ALA A 57 -17.16 -12.72 14.43
C ALA A 57 -18.48 -12.03 14.86
N GLY A 58 -19.42 -11.79 13.93
CA GLY A 58 -20.68 -11.10 14.22
C GLY A 58 -20.48 -9.66 14.69
N ARG A 59 -19.57 -8.93 14.04
CA ARG A 59 -19.24 -7.52 14.33
C ARG A 59 -19.25 -6.65 13.07
N PRO A 60 -20.35 -6.61 12.29
CA PRO A 60 -20.41 -5.86 11.03
C PRO A 60 -20.20 -4.34 11.20
N GLN A 61 -20.46 -3.78 12.38
CA GLN A 61 -20.26 -2.36 12.68
C GLN A 61 -18.80 -1.91 12.51
N LEU A 62 -17.85 -2.82 12.68
CA LEU A 62 -16.42 -2.55 12.52
C LEU A 62 -16.02 -2.36 11.06
N LYS A 63 -16.85 -2.78 10.10
CA LYS A 63 -16.58 -2.57 8.67
C LYS A 63 -16.48 -1.08 8.32
N ARG A 64 -17.25 -0.23 9.01
CA ARG A 64 -17.28 1.23 8.77
C ARG A 64 -16.00 1.94 9.23
N THR A 65 -15.21 1.31 10.10
CA THR A 65 -13.96 1.89 10.59
C THR A 65 -12.75 1.48 9.74
N LEU A 66 -12.92 0.51 8.81
CA LEU A 66 -11.86 0.08 7.92
C LEU A 66 -11.53 1.15 6.88
N ARG A 67 -10.23 1.41 6.73
CA ARG A 67 -9.70 2.32 5.71
C ARG A 67 -9.13 1.52 4.56
N CYS A 68 -9.97 1.23 3.58
CA CYS A 68 -9.65 0.40 2.41
C CYS A 68 -9.23 1.18 1.16
N GLU A 69 -9.22 2.51 1.25
CA GLU A 69 -9.06 3.39 0.10
C GLU A 69 -7.59 3.77 -0.14
N GLY A 70 -7.24 4.02 -1.40
CA GLY A 70 -6.01 4.72 -1.79
C GLY A 70 -4.71 3.93 -1.65
N GLY A 71 -4.76 2.59 -1.59
CA GLY A 71 -3.58 1.72 -1.57
C GLY A 71 -2.61 1.95 -0.40
N ASN A 72 -3.07 2.61 0.67
CA ASN A 72 -2.23 2.95 1.81
C ASN A 72 -2.29 1.87 2.90
N LEU A 73 -1.32 0.95 2.89
CA LEU A 73 -1.18 -0.11 3.89
C LEU A 73 -1.04 0.43 5.33
N ALA A 74 -0.39 1.58 5.54
CA ALA A 74 -0.20 2.15 6.87
C ALA A 74 -1.51 2.71 7.45
N ALA A 75 -2.36 3.31 6.61
CA ALA A 75 -3.69 3.77 6.99
C ALA A 75 -4.59 2.59 7.36
N LEU A 76 -4.56 1.51 6.55
CA LEU A 76 -5.27 0.28 6.86
C LEU A 76 -4.79 -0.32 8.19
N ALA A 77 -3.49 -0.48 8.37
CA ALA A 77 -2.88 -0.99 9.60
C ALA A 77 -3.32 -0.19 10.84
N THR A 78 -3.45 1.13 10.71
CA THR A 78 -3.93 1.99 11.80
C THR A 78 -5.39 1.69 12.15
N SER A 79 -6.27 1.53 11.15
CA SER A 79 -7.66 1.14 11.40
C SER A 79 -7.80 -0.25 12.05
N LEU A 80 -6.91 -1.18 11.70
CA LEU A 80 -6.88 -2.53 12.28
C LEU A 80 -6.34 -2.54 13.73
N ARG A 81 -5.52 -1.56 14.13
CA ARG A 81 -5.01 -1.48 15.52
C ARG A 81 -6.08 -1.07 16.51
N THR A 82 -7.02 -0.24 16.08
CA THR A 82 -8.12 0.26 16.91
C THR A 82 -9.27 -0.73 17.06
N ASP A 83 -9.21 -1.87 16.36
CA ASP A 83 -10.24 -2.90 16.40
C ASP A 83 -10.15 -3.77 17.67
N SER A 84 -11.31 -4.01 18.27
CA SER A 84 -11.54 -4.94 19.38
C SER A 84 -11.17 -6.41 19.10
N LEU A 85 -11.24 -6.86 17.86
CA LEU A 85 -10.96 -8.26 17.47
C LEU A 85 -9.47 -8.55 17.28
N ARG A 86 -8.59 -7.56 17.52
CA ARG A 86 -7.13 -7.72 17.50
C ARG A 86 -6.60 -8.30 16.18
N ILE A 87 -7.27 -8.03 15.05
CA ILE A 87 -6.83 -8.50 13.72
C ILE A 87 -5.39 -8.04 13.44
N TYR A 88 -5.04 -6.82 13.85
CA TYR A 88 -3.70 -6.30 13.65
C TYR A 88 -2.61 -7.18 14.28
N SER A 89 -2.76 -7.57 15.55
CA SER A 89 -1.70 -8.30 16.27
C SER A 89 -1.70 -9.80 15.96
N LEU A 90 -2.88 -10.40 15.75
CA LEU A 90 -3.00 -11.84 15.55
C LEU A 90 -2.78 -12.27 14.10
N LEU A 91 -3.12 -11.40 13.13
CA LEU A 91 -3.12 -11.76 11.71
C LEU A 91 -2.18 -10.86 10.89
N TYR A 92 -2.38 -9.54 10.93
CA TYR A 92 -1.66 -8.60 10.07
C TYR A 92 -0.16 -8.51 10.39
N ALA A 93 0.20 -8.15 11.62
CA ALA A 93 1.59 -7.91 12.01
C ALA A 93 2.49 -9.16 11.90
N PRO A 94 2.03 -10.38 12.22
CA PRO A 94 2.83 -11.60 11.99
C PRO A 94 3.12 -11.89 10.52
N ILE A 95 2.25 -11.46 9.60
CA ILE A 95 2.36 -11.71 8.16
C ILE A 95 3.11 -10.55 7.46
N GLU A 96 2.60 -9.32 7.55
CA GLU A 96 3.17 -8.14 6.87
C GLU A 96 4.37 -7.54 7.62
N GLY A 97 4.28 -7.45 8.95
CA GLY A 97 5.25 -6.66 9.75
C GLY A 97 6.70 -7.16 9.64
N LYS A 98 6.89 -8.47 9.43
CA LYS A 98 8.23 -9.06 9.21
C LYS A 98 8.54 -9.30 7.74
N GLY A 99 7.54 -9.25 6.85
CA GLY A 99 7.71 -9.47 5.40
C GLY A 99 8.35 -10.80 4.99
N ARG A 100 8.47 -11.78 5.89
CA ARG A 100 9.22 -13.04 5.64
C ARG A 100 8.63 -13.85 4.49
N ILE A 101 7.31 -13.76 4.31
CA ILE A 101 6.58 -14.41 3.23
C ILE A 101 6.98 -13.93 1.83
N TYR A 102 7.62 -12.76 1.73
CA TYR A 102 8.02 -12.16 0.46
C TYR A 102 9.48 -12.44 0.09
N LYS A 103 10.26 -13.09 0.97
CA LYS A 103 11.68 -13.31 0.76
C LYS A 103 11.91 -14.20 -0.47
N GLY A 104 12.67 -13.70 -1.44
CA GLY A 104 12.99 -14.41 -2.69
C GLY A 104 11.94 -14.28 -3.79
N LEU A 105 10.81 -13.60 -3.54
CA LEU A 105 9.76 -13.40 -4.54
C LEU A 105 10.00 -12.11 -5.34
N LYS A 106 10.20 -12.24 -6.65
CA LYS A 106 10.45 -11.11 -7.55
C LYS A 106 9.17 -10.58 -8.19
N ASP A 107 8.22 -11.46 -8.48
CA ASP A 107 6.98 -11.11 -9.17
C ASP A 107 5.87 -10.67 -8.20
N ASN A 108 5.17 -9.59 -8.56
CA ASN A 108 3.99 -9.12 -7.83
C ASN A 108 2.92 -10.20 -7.64
N PRO A 109 2.50 -10.97 -8.67
CA PRO A 109 1.50 -12.03 -8.47
C PRO A 109 1.99 -13.09 -7.49
N ALA A 110 3.27 -13.48 -7.53
CA ALA A 110 3.83 -14.45 -6.58
C ALA A 110 3.79 -13.93 -5.13
N ARG A 111 4.09 -12.64 -4.92
CA ARG A 111 3.96 -11.99 -3.61
C ARG A 111 2.53 -11.98 -3.10
N LEU A 112 1.56 -11.65 -3.97
CA LEU A 112 0.15 -11.62 -3.61
C LEU A 112 -0.39 -13.04 -3.32
N GLN A 113 0.01 -14.05 -4.10
CA GLN A 113 -0.33 -15.45 -3.80
C GLN A 113 0.25 -15.91 -2.46
N ALA A 114 1.49 -15.55 -2.15
CA ALA A 114 2.11 -15.86 -0.86
C ALA A 114 1.37 -15.19 0.30
N LEU A 115 0.90 -13.95 0.12
CA LEU A 115 0.07 -13.24 1.09
C LEU A 115 -1.26 -13.96 1.31
N THR A 116 -2.01 -14.25 0.24
CA THR A 116 -3.29 -14.97 0.33
C THR A 116 -3.12 -16.31 1.05
N LYS A 117 -2.12 -17.10 0.68
CA LYS A 117 -1.83 -18.39 1.33
C LYS A 117 -1.52 -18.25 2.81
N ALA A 118 -0.74 -17.24 3.20
CA ALA A 118 -0.41 -16.99 4.60
C ALA A 118 -1.66 -16.60 5.41
N ILE A 119 -2.52 -15.75 4.84
CA ILE A 119 -3.79 -15.35 5.46
C ILE A 119 -4.69 -16.56 5.68
N ILE A 120 -4.98 -17.33 4.63
CA ILE A 120 -5.87 -18.49 4.70
C ILE A 120 -5.32 -19.54 5.67
N SER A 121 -4.01 -19.82 5.63
CA SER A 121 -3.37 -20.74 6.57
C SER A 121 -3.56 -20.31 8.03
N LYS A 122 -3.38 -19.02 8.34
CA LYS A 122 -3.60 -18.48 9.69
C LYS A 122 -5.07 -18.51 10.11
N LEU A 123 -5.99 -18.15 9.21
CA LEU A 123 -7.42 -18.18 9.51
C LEU A 123 -7.93 -19.61 9.75
N ARG A 124 -7.44 -20.58 8.97
CA ARG A 124 -7.76 -22.01 9.11
C ARG A 124 -7.16 -22.62 10.39
N ALA A 125 -6.01 -22.14 10.83
CA ALA A 125 -5.39 -22.56 12.09
C ALA A 125 -6.14 -22.05 13.34
N SER A 126 -7.10 -21.15 13.18
CA SER A 126 -7.90 -20.64 14.30
C SER A 126 -8.86 -21.70 14.83
N PRO A 127 -8.87 -21.97 16.16
CA PRO A 127 -9.73 -23.00 16.76
C PRO A 127 -11.22 -22.74 16.51
N ALA A 128 -11.61 -21.45 16.46
CA ALA A 128 -12.99 -21.04 16.19
C ALA A 128 -13.52 -21.46 14.81
N ARG A 129 -12.65 -21.84 13.86
CA ARG A 129 -13.05 -22.31 12.52
C ARG A 129 -12.82 -23.80 12.35
N GLN A 130 -11.84 -24.39 13.03
CA GLN A 130 -11.58 -25.83 12.93
C GLN A 130 -12.77 -26.70 13.36
N HIS A 131 -13.53 -26.22 14.34
CA HIS A 131 -14.67 -26.96 14.89
C HIS A 131 -16.02 -26.61 14.26
N ASP A 132 -16.06 -25.71 13.27
CA ASP A 132 -17.29 -25.28 12.60
C ASP A 132 -17.18 -25.45 11.07
N PRO A 133 -17.89 -26.43 10.48
CA PRO A 133 -17.83 -26.69 9.05
C PRO A 133 -18.42 -25.55 8.20
N ALA A 134 -19.40 -24.81 8.70
CA ALA A 134 -19.99 -23.67 7.98
C ALA A 134 -18.98 -22.52 7.87
N ARG A 135 -18.22 -22.27 8.94
CA ARG A 135 -17.16 -21.25 8.94
C ARG A 135 -15.99 -21.64 8.03
N LEU A 136 -15.67 -22.93 7.92
CA LEU A 136 -14.69 -23.44 6.94
C LEU A 136 -15.17 -23.25 5.50
N ALA A 137 -16.45 -23.49 5.20
CA ALA A 137 -17.00 -23.21 3.88
C ALA A 137 -16.92 -21.72 3.52
N GLY A 138 -17.22 -20.83 4.49
CA GLY A 138 -17.00 -19.39 4.32
C GLY A 138 -15.54 -19.02 4.05
N LEU A 139 -14.59 -19.71 4.68
CA LEU A 139 -13.16 -19.51 4.44
C LEU A 139 -12.74 -19.96 3.03
N GLN A 140 -13.31 -21.05 2.52
CA GLN A 140 -13.07 -21.50 1.13
C GLN A 140 -13.62 -20.48 0.12
N ALA A 141 -14.78 -19.89 0.40
CA ALA A 141 -15.32 -18.80 -0.42
C ALA A 141 -14.41 -17.57 -0.43
N LEU A 142 -13.82 -17.21 0.71
CA LEU A 142 -12.81 -16.14 0.79
C LEU A 142 -11.55 -16.51 -0.02
N GLU A 143 -11.03 -17.72 0.15
CA GLU A 143 -9.84 -18.21 -0.59
C GLU A 143 -10.04 -18.10 -2.10
N LYS A 144 -11.21 -18.52 -2.59
CA LYS A 144 -11.58 -18.38 -3.99
C LYS A 144 -11.59 -16.91 -4.43
N LYS A 145 -12.31 -16.03 -3.71
CA LYS A 145 -12.37 -14.60 -4.02
C LYS A 145 -11.00 -13.93 -4.07
N LEU A 146 -10.12 -14.24 -3.12
CA LEU A 146 -8.76 -13.70 -3.08
C LEU A 146 -7.90 -14.24 -4.21
N THR A 147 -8.05 -15.52 -4.56
CA THR A 147 -7.32 -16.14 -5.68
C THR A 147 -7.77 -15.55 -7.01
N ASP A 148 -9.09 -15.41 -7.20
CA ASP A 148 -9.68 -14.79 -8.39
C ASP A 148 -9.21 -13.33 -8.52
N TYR A 149 -9.14 -12.58 -7.43
CA TYR A 149 -8.59 -11.22 -7.44
C TYR A 149 -7.13 -11.19 -7.89
N VAL A 150 -6.28 -12.09 -7.36
CA VAL A 150 -4.86 -12.12 -7.72
C VAL A 150 -4.65 -12.51 -9.19
N GLN A 151 -5.55 -13.32 -9.75
CA GLN A 151 -5.49 -13.73 -11.16
C GLN A 151 -6.05 -12.67 -12.13
N THR A 152 -7.13 -11.99 -11.74
CA THR A 152 -7.89 -11.10 -12.64
C THR A 152 -7.63 -9.62 -12.42
N GLY A 153 -7.15 -9.24 -11.23
CA GLY A 153 -7.01 -7.84 -10.81
C GLY A 153 -8.34 -7.14 -10.48
N LEU A 154 -9.49 -7.82 -10.55
CA LEU A 154 -10.78 -7.25 -10.20
C LEU A 154 -11.01 -7.26 -8.69
N PRO A 155 -11.14 -6.08 -8.04
CA PRO A 155 -11.19 -6.00 -6.59
C PRO A 155 -12.28 -6.92 -6.02
N PRO A 156 -12.01 -7.62 -4.90
CA PRO A 156 -13.00 -8.42 -4.22
C PRO A 156 -14.07 -7.48 -3.63
N GLY A 157 -15.10 -7.20 -4.42
CA GLY A 157 -16.23 -6.39 -4.00
C GLY A 157 -17.05 -7.08 -2.93
N ASP A 158 -17.57 -6.31 -1.98
CA ASP A 158 -18.86 -6.63 -1.38
C ASP A 158 -19.90 -6.71 -2.53
N PRO A 159 -20.90 -7.60 -2.48
CA PRO A 159 -21.99 -7.52 -3.44
C PRO A 159 -22.54 -6.10 -3.38
N THR A 160 -22.46 -5.38 -4.50
CA THR A 160 -23.16 -4.11 -4.69
C THR A 160 -24.55 -4.27 -4.09
N PRO A 161 -24.99 -3.40 -3.15
CA PRO A 161 -26.38 -3.38 -2.78
C PRO A 161 -27.16 -3.23 -4.09
N ALA A 162 -28.00 -4.20 -4.41
CA ALA A 162 -28.95 -4.03 -5.49
C ALA A 162 -29.61 -2.66 -5.31
N PRO A 163 -29.78 -1.86 -6.38
CA PRO A 163 -30.51 -0.61 -6.25
C PRO A 163 -31.84 -0.93 -5.57
N GLU A 164 -32.16 -0.14 -4.53
CA GLU A 164 -33.39 -0.25 -3.76
C GLU A 164 -34.56 -0.41 -4.74
N ALA A 165 -35.06 -1.64 -4.86
CA ALA A 165 -36.31 -1.88 -5.54
C ALA A 165 -37.39 -1.33 -4.60
N GLU A 166 -37.91 -0.16 -4.98
CA GLU A 166 -39.15 0.37 -4.44
C GLU A 166 -40.19 -0.74 -4.39
N ALA A 167 -40.68 -1.00 -3.18
CA ALA A 167 -41.83 -1.86 -2.98
C ALA A 167 -43.04 -1.20 -3.65
N THR A 168 -43.53 -1.79 -4.74
CA THR A 168 -44.94 -1.66 -5.16
C THR A 168 -45.51 -3.07 -5.33
N PRO A 169 -46.61 -3.42 -4.62
CA PRO A 169 -47.16 -4.76 -4.64
C PRO A 169 -48.17 -4.93 -5.78
N ASN A 170 -48.12 -6.07 -6.47
CA ASN A 170 -49.26 -6.98 -6.71
C ASN A 170 -49.13 -7.79 -8.01
N ASN A 171 -49.32 -9.11 -7.85
CA ASN A 171 -50.03 -10.07 -8.72
C ASN A 171 -49.51 -10.20 -10.17
N LEU A 172 -49.28 -11.38 -10.75
CA LEU A 172 -50.02 -12.65 -10.72
C LEU A 172 -49.20 -13.67 -11.54
N ALA A 173 -49.24 -14.95 -11.16
CA ALA A 173 -49.13 -16.16 -12.01
C ALA A 173 -47.82 -16.48 -12.80
N GLY A 174 -47.26 -17.68 -12.54
CA GLY A 174 -46.24 -18.37 -13.37
C GLY A 174 -46.83 -19.12 -14.58
N PRO A 175 -46.30 -20.27 -15.07
CA PRO A 175 -44.95 -20.85 -14.95
C PRO A 175 -44.36 -21.38 -16.31
N ALA A 176 -43.12 -21.91 -16.23
CA ALA A 176 -42.56 -23.06 -16.98
C ALA A 176 -42.22 -23.05 -18.50
N GLU A 177 -40.93 -23.35 -18.74
CA GLU A 177 -40.31 -24.32 -19.67
C GLU A 177 -40.17 -24.13 -21.21
N ALA A 178 -39.01 -24.66 -21.66
CA ALA A 178 -38.60 -25.13 -22.99
C ALA A 178 -38.21 -24.10 -24.06
N ALA A 179 -37.32 -24.38 -25.02
CA ALA A 179 -36.09 -25.17 -25.17
C ALA A 179 -35.60 -24.84 -26.61
N GLU A 180 -34.28 -24.80 -26.81
CA GLU A 180 -33.52 -25.10 -28.04
C GLU A 180 -33.93 -24.52 -29.42
N ALA A 181 -32.96 -23.89 -30.10
CA ALA A 181 -32.28 -24.42 -31.32
C ALA A 181 -31.89 -23.33 -32.35
N SER A 182 -30.56 -23.22 -32.54
CA SER A 182 -29.77 -22.91 -33.74
C SER A 182 -30.35 -22.15 -34.95
N GLY A 183 -29.64 -21.09 -35.36
CA GLY A 183 -29.73 -20.51 -36.71
C GLY A 183 -28.50 -19.64 -37.04
N ALA A 184 -27.71 -20.09 -38.01
CA ALA A 184 -26.43 -19.55 -38.45
C ALA A 184 -26.51 -18.15 -39.10
N ALA A 185 -25.47 -17.33 -38.91
CA ALA A 185 -24.94 -16.43 -39.93
C ALA A 185 -23.58 -15.84 -39.49
N SER A 186 -22.50 -16.28 -40.15
CA SER A 186 -21.22 -15.58 -40.13
C SER A 186 -21.34 -14.25 -40.89
N PRO A 187 -20.65 -13.17 -40.48
CA PRO A 187 -20.24 -12.14 -41.42
C PRO A 187 -18.73 -12.20 -41.68
N THR A 188 -18.42 -12.28 -42.97
CA THR A 188 -17.13 -12.07 -43.64
C THR A 188 -16.49 -10.75 -43.21
N PRO A 189 -15.16 -10.67 -43.00
CA PRO A 189 -14.49 -9.39 -42.75
C PRO A 189 -14.36 -8.61 -44.08
N LEU A 190 -15.02 -7.46 -44.14
CA LEU A 190 -14.84 -6.45 -45.19
C LEU A 190 -13.68 -5.52 -44.83
N ALA A 191 -12.97 -5.11 -45.88
CA ALA A 191 -11.70 -4.41 -45.88
C ALA A 191 -11.56 -3.23 -44.91
N ALA A 192 -10.34 -3.07 -44.40
CA ALA A 192 -9.88 -1.91 -43.65
C ALA A 192 -10.00 -0.64 -44.49
N ALA A 193 -11.03 0.16 -44.20
CA ALA A 193 -11.12 1.55 -44.62
C ALA A 193 -10.33 2.39 -43.60
N ALA A 194 -9.37 3.18 -44.11
CA ALA A 194 -8.67 4.19 -43.34
C ALA A 194 -9.67 5.14 -42.67
N ALA A 195 -9.68 5.14 -41.34
CA ALA A 195 -10.53 6.02 -40.56
C ALA A 195 -10.09 7.48 -40.75
N PRO A 196 -11.03 8.45 -40.87
CA PRO A 196 -10.69 9.86 -40.86
C PRO A 196 -10.08 10.23 -39.51
N GLU A 197 -8.89 10.84 -39.51
CA GLU A 197 -8.28 11.38 -38.30
C GLU A 197 -9.26 12.33 -37.62
N SER A 198 -9.64 11.96 -36.40
CA SER A 198 -10.74 12.58 -35.68
C SER A 198 -10.34 13.98 -35.22
N LEU A 199 -11.17 14.98 -35.56
CA LEU A 199 -11.09 16.36 -35.08
C LEU A 199 -10.94 16.46 -33.54
N LEU A 200 -11.39 15.43 -32.82
CA LEU A 200 -11.13 15.20 -31.39
C LEU A 200 -9.64 15.24 -31.05
N ASN A 201 -8.77 14.56 -31.79
CA ASN A 201 -7.34 14.52 -31.46
C ASN A 201 -6.67 15.91 -31.61
N ARG A 202 -7.22 16.77 -32.48
CA ARG A 202 -6.70 18.13 -32.73
C ARG A 202 -7.07 19.13 -31.65
N LEU A 203 -8.17 18.90 -30.92
CA LEU A 203 -8.61 19.72 -29.78
C LEU A 203 -8.07 19.19 -28.44
N PHE A 204 -8.00 17.87 -28.29
CA PHE A 204 -7.59 17.25 -27.02
C PHE A 204 -6.07 17.21 -26.84
N ALA A 205 -5.28 17.13 -27.92
CA ALA A 205 -3.82 17.18 -27.83
C ALA A 205 -3.27 18.48 -27.22
N PRO A 206 -3.66 19.70 -27.67
CA PRO A 206 -3.18 20.93 -27.05
C PRO A 206 -3.71 21.11 -25.62
N LEU A 207 -4.94 20.67 -25.33
CA LEU A 207 -5.51 20.70 -23.97
C LEU A 207 -4.74 19.80 -23.00
N ALA A 208 -4.42 18.57 -23.41
CA ALA A 208 -3.61 17.64 -22.62
C ALA A 208 -2.21 18.21 -22.34
N LEU A 209 -1.61 18.90 -23.33
CA LEU A 209 -0.32 19.56 -23.18
C LEU A 209 -0.39 20.71 -22.15
N ILE A 210 -1.45 21.53 -22.19
CA ILE A 210 -1.67 22.60 -21.21
C ILE A 210 -1.83 22.02 -19.80
N PHE A 211 -2.66 20.98 -19.63
CA PHE A 211 -2.82 20.31 -18.33
C PHE A 211 -1.54 19.64 -17.83
N SER A 212 -0.72 19.08 -18.73
CA SER A 212 0.58 18.52 -18.40
C SER A 212 1.54 19.59 -17.89
N ILE A 213 1.63 20.74 -18.55
CA ILE A 213 2.48 21.85 -18.11
C ILE A 213 1.99 22.42 -16.78
N LEU A 214 0.68 22.62 -16.64
CA LEU A 214 0.07 23.13 -15.42
C LEU A 214 0.34 22.19 -14.24
N SER A 215 0.16 20.89 -14.43
CA SER A 215 0.48 19.86 -13.43
C SER A 215 1.95 19.90 -13.02
N LEU A 216 2.87 20.04 -13.97
CA LEU A 216 4.32 20.11 -13.70
C LEU A 216 4.67 21.35 -12.86
N VAL A 217 4.08 22.50 -13.17
CA VAL A 217 4.29 23.74 -12.43
C VAL A 217 3.74 23.62 -11.01
N LEU A 218 2.50 23.12 -10.84
CA LEU A 218 1.91 22.91 -9.51
C LEU A 218 2.74 21.91 -8.68
N TYR A 219 3.19 20.82 -9.29
CA TYR A 219 4.06 19.84 -8.64
C TYR A 219 5.38 20.48 -8.18
N GLY A 220 6.00 21.31 -9.03
CA GLY A 220 7.21 22.04 -8.70
C GLY A 220 7.03 22.97 -7.51
N LEU A 221 5.94 23.76 -7.50
CA LEU A 221 5.61 24.66 -6.40
C LEU A 221 5.35 23.90 -5.08
N LEU A 222 4.62 22.77 -5.14
CA LEU A 222 4.36 21.92 -3.98
C LEU A 222 5.65 21.29 -3.43
N ARG A 223 6.57 20.87 -4.31
CA ARG A 223 7.88 20.35 -3.89
C ARG A 223 8.74 21.43 -3.25
N LEU A 224 8.69 22.65 -3.76
CA LEU A 224 9.40 23.78 -3.17
C LEU A 224 8.82 24.18 -1.81
N SER A 225 7.49 24.16 -1.64
CA SER A 225 6.87 24.46 -0.34
C SER A 225 7.19 23.39 0.71
N LEU A 226 7.03 22.09 0.38
CA LEU A 226 7.39 20.99 1.28
C LEU A 226 8.89 20.98 1.62
N GLY A 227 9.75 21.34 0.66
CA GLY A 227 11.19 21.46 0.90
C GLY A 227 11.56 22.59 1.85
N ARG A 228 10.78 23.69 1.88
CA ARG A 228 10.96 24.80 2.82
C ARG A 228 10.49 24.41 4.23
N GLU A 229 9.31 23.81 4.34
CA GLU A 229 8.74 23.33 5.61
C GLU A 229 9.64 22.27 6.27
N LEU A 230 10.10 21.26 5.52
CA LEU A 230 11.00 20.24 6.05
C LEU A 230 12.36 20.81 6.48
N LYS A 231 12.87 21.83 5.78
CA LYS A 231 14.10 22.53 6.19
C LYS A 231 13.87 23.34 7.47
N GLN A 232 12.71 23.95 7.65
CA GLN A 232 12.34 24.68 8.86
C GLN A 232 12.16 23.73 10.05
N LEU A 233 11.43 22.63 9.87
CA LEU A 233 11.27 21.59 10.90
C LEU A 233 12.61 20.95 11.29
N ARG A 234 13.50 20.68 10.32
CA ARG A 234 14.84 20.17 10.60
C ARG A 234 15.69 21.18 11.38
N ARG A 235 15.56 22.49 11.10
CA ARG A 235 16.25 23.54 11.87
C ARG A 235 15.70 23.66 13.29
N ALA A 236 14.38 23.64 13.46
CA ALA A 236 13.74 23.69 14.78
C ALA A 236 14.11 22.47 15.66
N THR A 237 14.03 21.26 15.09
CA THR A 237 14.39 20.02 15.80
C THR A 237 15.89 19.91 16.09
N SER A 238 16.75 20.40 15.21
CA SER A 238 18.19 20.45 15.49
C SER A 238 18.59 21.52 16.50
N SER A 239 17.81 22.60 16.65
CA SER A 239 18.04 23.59 17.70
C SER A 239 17.52 23.18 19.08
N GLU A 240 16.43 22.40 19.15
CA GLU A 240 15.87 21.94 20.43
C GLU A 240 16.64 20.78 21.07
N LEU A 241 17.34 19.94 20.30
CA LEU A 241 18.10 18.80 20.85
C LEU A 241 19.54 19.13 21.32
N THR A 242 19.97 20.38 21.25
CA THR A 242 21.40 20.71 21.36
C THR A 242 21.84 21.14 22.77
N ALA A 243 22.88 20.46 23.26
CA ALA A 243 23.67 20.72 24.47
C ALA A 243 22.99 20.52 25.83
N ALA A 244 21.80 21.07 26.09
CA ALA A 244 21.17 20.97 27.41
C ALA A 244 20.70 19.55 27.74
N GLN A 245 20.07 18.88 26.78
CA GLN A 245 19.60 17.50 26.93
C GLN A 245 20.77 16.50 26.98
N ARG A 246 21.88 16.82 26.29
CA ARG A 246 23.10 16.00 26.33
C ARG A 246 23.77 16.06 27.71
N ARG A 247 23.81 17.23 28.33
CA ARG A 247 24.29 17.39 29.72
C ARG A 247 23.42 16.64 30.72
N GLN A 248 22.09 16.69 30.57
CA GLN A 248 21.17 15.93 31.44
C GLN A 248 21.38 14.41 31.30
N VAL A 249 21.61 13.91 30.09
CA VAL A 249 21.90 12.48 29.88
C VAL A 249 23.26 12.11 30.48
N GLU A 250 24.29 12.94 30.31
CA GLU A 250 25.61 12.71 30.90
C GLU A 250 25.56 12.71 32.43
N GLU A 251 24.78 13.60 33.06
CA GLU A 251 24.56 13.63 34.52
C GLU A 251 23.83 12.38 35.02
N LEU A 252 22.76 11.96 34.35
CA LEU A 252 22.01 10.75 34.72
C LEU A 252 22.85 9.49 34.59
N VAL A 253 23.69 9.41 33.56
CA VAL A 253 24.63 8.30 33.37
C VAL A 253 25.70 8.29 34.47
N ALA A 254 26.30 9.44 34.78
CA ALA A 254 27.29 9.54 35.86
C ALA A 254 26.71 9.13 37.22
N GLN A 255 25.47 9.54 37.50
CA GLN A 255 24.78 9.20 38.75
C GLN A 255 24.51 7.69 38.87
N ARG A 256 24.05 7.04 37.79
CA ARG A 256 23.82 5.58 37.78
C ARG A 256 25.12 4.79 37.88
N VAL A 257 26.19 5.23 37.24
CA VAL A 257 27.51 4.58 37.35
C VAL A 257 28.04 4.66 38.78
N ALA A 258 27.91 5.82 39.43
CA ALA A 258 28.33 5.99 40.83
C ALA A 258 27.51 5.13 41.81
N GLU A 259 26.21 4.97 41.56
CA GLU A 259 25.33 4.11 42.36
C GLU A 259 25.71 2.62 42.21
N VAL A 260 25.99 2.17 40.99
CA VAL A 260 26.45 0.80 40.72
C VAL A 260 27.82 0.53 41.36
N LEU A 261 28.76 1.47 41.26
CA LEU A 261 30.08 1.33 41.87
C LEU A 261 30.01 1.28 43.40
N ARG A 262 29.11 2.06 44.02
CA ARG A 262 28.87 2.03 45.46
C ARG A 262 28.23 0.71 45.90
N ALA A 263 27.27 0.19 45.12
CA ALA A 263 26.67 -1.13 45.38
C ALA A 263 27.67 -2.28 45.18
N ALA A 264 28.66 -2.10 44.30
CA ALA A 264 29.69 -3.09 44.01
C ALA A 264 30.91 -3.02 44.95
N SER A 265 30.96 -2.06 45.88
CA SER A 265 32.03 -1.95 46.88
C SER A 265 31.56 -2.54 48.22
N PRO A 266 31.71 -3.86 48.46
CA PRO A 266 31.51 -4.41 49.79
C PRO A 266 32.58 -3.82 50.71
N SER A 267 32.14 -3.32 51.86
CA SER A 267 33.00 -2.86 52.96
C SER A 267 34.11 -3.87 53.22
N ALA A 268 35.36 -3.46 52.99
CA ALA A 268 36.53 -4.20 53.46
C ALA A 268 36.44 -4.33 54.99
N PRO A 269 36.42 -5.55 55.55
CA PRO A 269 36.73 -5.74 56.96
C PRO A 269 38.25 -5.53 57.15
N GLU A 270 38.58 -5.02 58.33
CA GLU A 270 39.88 -4.60 58.90
C GLU A 270 41.17 -5.19 58.31
#